data_AF-A0ABD6SU69-F1
#
_entry.id   AF-A0ABD6SU69-F1
#
_cell.length_a   1.000
_cell.length_b   1.000
_cell.length_c   1.000
_cell.angle_alpha   90.00
_cell.angle_beta   90.00
_cell.angle_gamma   90.00
#
_symmetry.space_group_name_H-M   'P 1'
#
loop_
_entity.id
_entity.type
_entity.pdbx_description
1 polymer ?
#
loop_
_entity_poly.entity_id
_entity_poly.type
_entity_poly.pdbx_seq_one_letter_code
_entity_poly.pdbx_strand_id
1 'polypeptide(L)'
;DTVQHFSSFLLNKGRKPSTIKRYVYDIEDFGHWLQKSKKLPTCNIWRILDKKDYEAYFYDLKKKRQYSDKTMHRVYIVLNRLYQYLKLPNPLEG
;
A
#
# COMPACT_ATOMS: atom_id res chain seq x y z
N ASP A 1 5.90 -7.98 9.99
CA ASP A 1 4.85 -9.04 10.02
C ASP A 1 3.87 -8.98 8.84
N THR A 2 3.06 -7.91 8.68
CA THR A 2 2.03 -7.84 7.61
C THR A 2 2.56 -8.04 6.19
N VAL A 3 3.62 -7.30 5.81
CA VAL A 3 4.19 -7.35 4.44
C VAL A 3 4.75 -8.73 4.12
N GLN A 4 5.41 -9.36 5.09
CA GLN A 4 5.97 -10.70 4.93
C GLN A 4 4.87 -11.75 4.73
N HIS A 5 3.83 -11.74 5.57
CA HIS A 5 2.70 -12.66 5.40
C HIS A 5 1.93 -12.42 4.09
N PHE A 6 1.79 -11.16 3.67
CA PHE A 6 1.20 -10.83 2.37
C PHE A 6 2.04 -11.35 1.20
N SER A 7 3.36 -11.21 1.27
CA SER A 7 4.30 -11.74 0.27
C SER A 7 4.17 -13.27 0.14
N SER A 8 4.17 -14.00 1.27
CA SER A 8 3.93 -15.45 1.29
C SER A 8 2.57 -15.83 0.73
N PHE A 9 1.52 -15.06 1.05
CA PHE A 9 0.19 -15.26 0.47
C PHE A 9 0.19 -15.12 -1.06
N LEU A 10 0.86 -14.10 -1.61
CA LEU A 10 0.95 -13.91 -3.05
C LEU A 10 1.75 -15.02 -3.74
N LEU A 11 2.83 -15.48 -3.10
CA LEU A 11 3.62 -16.62 -3.58
C LEU A 11 2.75 -17.88 -3.66
N ASN A 12 1.99 -18.18 -2.61
CA ASN A 12 1.07 -19.33 -2.58
C ASN A 12 -0.07 -19.22 -3.60
N LYS A 13 -0.39 -18.00 -4.05
CA LYS A 13 -1.34 -17.74 -5.16
C LYS A 13 -0.68 -17.82 -6.55
N GLY A 14 0.58 -18.23 -6.65
CA GLY A 14 1.30 -18.41 -7.91
C GLY A 14 1.75 -17.11 -8.58
N ARG A 15 1.85 -16.00 -7.83
CA ARG A 15 2.38 -14.75 -8.38
C ARG A 15 3.88 -14.86 -8.63
N LYS A 16 4.34 -14.28 -9.74
CA LYS A 16 5.77 -14.26 -10.09
C LYS A 16 6.58 -13.49 -9.02
N PRO A 17 7.81 -13.91 -8.70
CA PRO A 17 8.67 -13.21 -7.73
C PRO A 17 8.88 -11.72 -8.05
N SER A 18 9.00 -11.35 -9.32
CA SER A 18 9.14 -9.95 -9.73
C SER A 18 7.90 -9.11 -9.41
N THR A 19 6.71 -9.67 -9.56
CA THR A 19 5.44 -9.03 -9.17
C THR A 19 5.38 -8.85 -7.65
N ILE A 20 5.74 -9.90 -6.90
CA ILE A 20 5.75 -9.86 -5.43
C ILE A 20 6.73 -8.80 -4.93
N LYS A 21 7.96 -8.78 -5.48
CA LYS A 21 8.97 -7.76 -5.16
C LYS A 21 8.44 -6.34 -5.42
N ARG A 22 7.71 -6.14 -6.52
CA ARG A 22 7.12 -4.83 -6.82
C ARG A 22 6.01 -4.45 -5.84
N TYR A 23 5.17 -5.41 -5.44
CA TYR A 23 4.10 -5.17 -4.47
C TYR A 23 4.66 -4.83 -3.09
N VAL A 24 5.68 -5.58 -2.64
CA VAL A 24 6.40 -5.29 -1.39
C VAL A 24 6.98 -3.88 -1.41
N TYR A 25 7.67 -3.51 -2.50
CA TYR A 25 8.21 -2.16 -2.66
C TYR A 25 7.15 -1.06 -2.55
N ASP A 26 6.02 -1.20 -3.28
CA ASP A 26 4.96 -0.19 -3.28
C ASP A 26 4.31 -0.07 -1.87
N ILE A 27 4.20 -1.17 -1.11
CA ILE A 27 3.66 -1.15 0.27
C ILE A 27 4.65 -0.55 1.27
N GLU A 28 5.93 -0.91 1.17
CA GLU A 28 6.98 -0.38 2.04
C GLU A 28 7.19 1.11 1.81
N ASP A 29 7.14 1.58 0.56
CA ASP A 29 7.19 3.02 0.25
C ASP A 29 6.06 3.79 0.94
N PHE A 30 4.84 3.26 0.89
CA PHE A 30 3.70 3.85 1.60
C PHE A 30 3.94 3.86 3.13
N GLY A 31 4.43 2.76 3.70
CA GLY A 31 4.78 2.69 5.12
C GLY A 31 5.84 3.71 5.54
N HIS A 32 6.89 3.88 4.74
CA HIS A 32 7.92 4.89 4.99
C HIS A 32 7.38 6.32 4.85
N TRP A 33 6.48 6.56 3.90
CA TRP A 33 5.82 7.85 3.79
C TRP A 33 4.96 8.15 5.02
N LEU A 34 4.19 7.17 5.50
CA LEU A 34 3.37 7.31 6.71
C LEU A 34 4.21 7.65 7.94
N GLN A 35 5.33 6.94 8.17
CA GLN A 35 6.23 7.21 9.31
C GLN A 35 6.80 8.64 9.28
N LYS A 36 7.05 9.18 8.09
CA LYS A 36 7.54 10.55 7.90
C LYS A 36 6.44 11.59 8.01
N SER A 37 5.25 11.29 7.50
CA SER A 37 4.14 12.25 7.39
C SER A 37 3.30 12.32 8.66
N LYS A 38 3.19 11.21 9.40
CA LYS A 38 2.41 11.11 10.63
C LYS A 38 3.18 10.31 11.68
N LYS A 39 3.22 10.80 12.92
CA LYS A 39 3.78 10.09 14.09
C LYS A 39 2.84 8.94 14.53
N LEU A 40 2.39 8.11 13.59
CA LEU A 40 1.43 7.05 13.86
C LEU A 40 2.12 5.86 14.54
N PRO A 41 1.44 5.20 15.49
CA PRO A 41 1.92 3.95 16.06
C PRO A 41 1.96 2.86 14.99
N THR A 42 2.94 1.97 15.11
CA THR A 42 3.24 0.91 14.13
C THR A 42 2.26 -0.26 14.16
N CYS A 43 1.45 -0.41 15.21
CA CYS A 43 0.49 -1.50 15.37
C CYS A 43 -0.90 -1.14 14.82
N ASN A 44 -1.50 -2.05 14.05
CA ASN A 44 -2.87 -1.92 13.50
C ASN A 44 -3.13 -0.69 12.62
N ILE A 45 -2.09 -0.10 12.03
CA ILE A 45 -2.19 1.11 11.20
C ILE A 45 -3.23 0.97 10.07
N TRP A 46 -3.35 -0.20 9.45
CA TRP A 46 -4.29 -0.47 8.36
C TRP A 46 -5.77 -0.30 8.74
N ARG A 47 -6.13 -0.38 10.02
CA ARG A 47 -7.50 -0.21 10.52
C ARG A 47 -7.85 1.25 10.86
N ILE A 48 -6.85 2.10 11.05
CA ILE A 48 -7.03 3.50 11.46
C ILE A 48 -6.88 4.47 10.28
N LEU A 49 -6.24 4.06 9.19
CA LEU A 49 -6.09 4.88 8.01
C LEU A 49 -7.45 5.17 7.39
N ASP A 50 -7.67 6.43 7.03
CA ASP A 50 -8.87 6.90 6.36
C ASP A 50 -8.60 7.28 4.90
N LYS A 51 -9.64 7.67 4.16
CA LYS A 51 -9.52 8.10 2.77
C LYS A 51 -8.55 9.28 2.59
N LYS A 52 -8.50 10.21 3.54
CA LYS A 52 -7.65 11.42 3.45
C LYS A 52 -6.16 11.07 3.57
N ASP A 53 -5.82 10.04 4.33
CA ASP A 53 -4.45 9.50 4.38
C ASP A 53 -3.95 9.06 3.00
N TYR A 54 -4.80 8.33 2.29
CA TYR A 54 -4.49 7.87 0.94
C TYR A 54 -4.45 9.02 -0.05
N GLU A 55 -5.43 9.93 -0.02
CA GLU A 55 -5.45 11.12 -0.88
C GLU A 55 -4.17 11.95 -0.71
N ALA A 56 -3.70 12.14 0.52
CA ALA A 56 -2.45 12.83 0.81
C ALA A 56 -1.21 12.10 0.25
N TYR A 57 -1.18 10.77 0.36
CA TYR A 57 -0.10 9.97 -0.23
C TYR A 57 -0.11 10.03 -1.76
N PHE A 58 -1.26 9.82 -2.40
CA PHE A 58 -1.37 9.91 -3.86
C PHE A 58 -1.08 11.32 -4.37
N TYR A 59 -1.42 12.36 -3.61
CA TYR A 59 -0.99 13.73 -3.90
C TYR A 59 0.54 13.86 -3.87
N ASP A 60 1.22 13.33 -2.84
CA ASP A 60 2.69 13.33 -2.75
C ASP A 60 3.33 12.63 -3.95
N LEU A 61 2.84 11.42 -4.30
CA LEU A 61 3.33 10.67 -5.45
C LEU A 61 3.14 11.45 -6.76
N LYS A 62 1.99 12.10 -6.96
CA LYS A 62 1.72 12.86 -8.19
C LYS A 62 2.50 14.16 -8.27
N LYS A 63 2.46 14.97 -7.20
CA LYS A 63 2.90 16.38 -7.23
C LYS A 63 4.34 16.57 -6.82
N LYS A 64 4.85 15.74 -5.91
CA LYS A 64 6.26 15.84 -5.48
C LYS A 64 7.14 14.86 -6.21
N ARG A 65 6.70 13.60 -6.33
CA ARG A 65 7.50 12.53 -6.96
C ARG A 65 7.25 12.37 -8.47
N GLN A 66 6.28 13.09 -9.02
CA GLN A 66 5.98 13.13 -10.45
C GLN A 66 5.71 11.74 -11.05
N TYR A 67 5.05 10.87 -10.30
CA TYR A 67 4.70 9.52 -10.79
C TYR A 67 3.69 9.60 -11.94
N SER A 68 3.91 8.73 -12.94
CA SER A 68 2.99 8.55 -14.07
C SER A 68 1.69 7.87 -13.63
N ASP A 69 0.60 8.09 -14.37
CA ASP A 69 -0.71 7.51 -14.04
C ASP A 69 -0.67 5.97 -14.01
N LYS A 70 0.14 5.35 -14.88
CA LYS A 70 0.38 3.89 -14.84
C LYS A 70 1.01 3.44 -13.51
N THR A 71 1.95 4.22 -12.98
CA THR A 71 2.61 3.92 -11.71
C THR A 71 1.65 4.14 -10.55
N MET A 72 0.89 5.23 -10.58
CA MET A 72 -0.16 5.53 -9.59
C MET A 72 -1.21 4.43 -9.53
N HIS A 73 -1.72 4.00 -10.69
CA HIS A 73 -2.70 2.94 -10.78
C HIS A 73 -2.16 1.61 -10.24
N ARG A 74 -0.89 1.27 -10.51
CA ARG A 74 -0.27 0.08 -9.92
C ARG A 74 -0.26 0.16 -8.39
N VAL A 75 0.16 1.28 -7.82
CA VAL A 75 0.19 1.47 -6.35
C VAL A 75 -1.22 1.31 -5.77
N TYR A 76 -2.24 1.90 -6.41
CA TYR A 76 -3.65 1.73 -6.03
C TYR A 76 -4.07 0.26 -6.01
N ILE A 77 -3.80 -0.49 -7.08
CA ILE A 77 -4.13 -1.93 -7.16
C ILE A 77 -3.42 -2.73 -6.06
N VAL A 78 -2.16 -2.41 -5.76
CA VAL A 78 -1.39 -3.08 -4.70
C VAL A 78 -2.03 -2.85 -3.34
N LEU A 79 -2.37 -1.60 -3.02
CA LEU A 79 -2.98 -1.25 -1.73
C LEU A 79 -4.38 -1.87 -1.58
N ASN A 80 -5.21 -1.85 -2.62
CA ASN A 80 -6.51 -2.55 -2.61
C ASN A 80 -6.33 -4.05 -2.36
N ARG A 81 -5.35 -4.67 -3.03
CA ARG A 81 -5.07 -6.10 -2.86
C ARG A 81 -4.62 -6.44 -1.45
N LEU A 82 -3.90 -5.53 -0.80
CA LEU A 82 -3.52 -5.68 0.61
C LEU A 82 -4.76 -5.66 1.52
N TYR A 83 -5.69 -4.72 1.32
CA TYR A 83 -6.95 -4.67 2.08
C TYR A 83 -7.81 -5.93 1.92
N GLN A 84 -7.90 -6.45 0.69
CA GLN A 84 -8.57 -7.72 0.43
C GLN A 84 -7.92 -8.89 1.20
N TYR A 85 -6.60 -8.94 1.24
CA TYR A 85 -5.87 -9.95 2.01
C TYR A 85 -6.09 -9.81 3.52
N LEU A 86 -6.09 -8.58 4.03
CA LEU A 86 -6.31 -8.27 5.44
C LEU A 86 -7.76 -8.49 5.89
N LYS A 87 -8.70 -8.63 4.94
CA LYS A 87 -10.15 -8.71 5.20
C LYS A 87 -10.64 -7.49 6.00
N LEU A 88 -10.13 -6.31 5.66
CA LEU A 88 -10.52 -5.03 6.25
C LEU A 88 -11.34 -4.21 5.25
N PRO A 89 -12.23 -3.32 5.72
CA PRO A 89 -12.84 -2.31 4.86
C PRO A 89 -11.74 -1.50 4.18
N ASN A 90 -11.86 -1.29 2.88
CA ASN A 90 -10.87 -0.59 2.08
C ASN A 90 -11.20 0.90 2.00
N PRO A 91 -10.42 1.81 2.61
CA PRO A 91 -10.69 3.26 2.55
C PRO A 91 -10.54 3.86 1.14
N LEU A 92 -9.90 3.12 0.21
CA LEU A 92 -9.74 3.48 -1.19
C LEU A 92 -10.99 3.16 -2.04
N GLU A 93 -11.87 2.31 -1.52
CA GLU A 93 -13.16 1.97 -2.13
C GLU A 93 -14.23 2.65 -1.28
N GLY A 94 -14.56 3.89 -1.66
CA GLY A 94 -15.66 4.67 -1.09
C GLY A 94 -16.71 4.95 -2.13
#